data_AF-A0A828U199-F1
#
_entry.id   AF-A0A828U199-F1
#
_cell.length_a   1.000
_cell.length_b   1.000
_cell.length_c   1.000
_cell.angle_alpha   90.00
_cell.angle_beta   90.00
_cell.angle_gamma   90.00
#
_symmetry.space_group_name_H-M   'P 1'
#
loop_
_entity.id
_entity.type
_entity.pdbx_description
1 polymer ?
#
loop_
_entity_poly.entity_id
_entity_poly.type
_entity_poly.pdbx_seq_one_letter_code
_entity_poly.pdbx_strand_id
1 'polypeptide(L)'
;MKTISVVIPCFNCIQTIDKALQSVYDQDYKFIEIVCVDDCSTDNTYEHIKTNHPFVKLVKNDINLGPAASRNKGVRFCSGEFVAFLDADDIWFPNKTNIQIELMDKYGLDFIGASFTINTNDNPSTVSQFEIINLYNLAFKNYFPTPSVIMKRNLVCFNELQRFSEDYDLWLRLAKDKCIMGYVKTPLISLGKPSYGHSGLSSNLIKMQLGEISSINKILKERGSVFLPYLGLLLNLFVDYVWFLSGSYK
;
A
#
# COMPACT_ATOMS: atom_id res chain seq x y z
N MET A 1 -13.84 -1.22 -19.66
CA MET A 1 -13.48 -0.65 -18.34
C MET A 1 -13.03 -1.79 -17.46
N LYS A 2 -11.89 -1.66 -16.78
CA LYS A 2 -11.40 -2.69 -15.84
C LYS A 2 -12.38 -2.85 -14.67
N THR A 3 -12.47 -4.03 -14.07
CA THR A 3 -13.28 -4.23 -12.86
C THR A 3 -12.36 -4.16 -11.64
N ILE A 4 -12.66 -3.24 -10.71
CA ILE A 4 -11.82 -2.98 -9.55
C ILE A 4 -12.62 -3.17 -8.27
N SER A 5 -12.08 -3.98 -7.37
CA SER A 5 -12.52 -4.10 -5.98
C SER A 5 -11.59 -3.32 -5.06
N VAL A 6 -12.15 -2.62 -4.07
CA VAL A 6 -11.35 -1.92 -3.05
C VAL A 6 -11.23 -2.79 -1.80
N VAL A 7 -10.04 -2.88 -1.21
CA VAL A 7 -9.80 -3.59 0.05
C VAL A 7 -9.26 -2.61 1.10
N ILE A 8 -9.94 -2.55 2.24
CA ILE A 8 -9.60 -1.68 3.38
C ILE A 8 -9.44 -2.55 4.63
N PRO A 9 -8.22 -2.82 5.12
CA PRO A 9 -8.03 -3.40 6.44
C PRO A 9 -8.35 -2.36 7.53
N CYS A 10 -9.12 -2.76 8.53
CA CYS A 10 -9.59 -1.90 9.61
C CYS A 10 -9.14 -2.44 10.97
N PHE A 11 -8.55 -1.60 11.81
CA PHE A 11 -8.27 -1.95 13.21
C PHE A 11 -8.31 -0.68 14.06
N ASN A 12 -9.27 -0.59 14.97
CA ASN A 12 -9.45 0.56 15.87
C ASN A 12 -9.42 1.92 15.14
N CYS A 13 -10.17 2.03 14.05
CA CYS A 13 -10.13 3.16 13.11
C CYS A 13 -11.44 3.94 13.06
N ILE A 14 -12.26 3.90 14.12
CA ILE A 14 -13.56 4.59 14.17
C ILE A 14 -13.46 6.09 13.86
N GLN A 15 -12.33 6.72 14.19
CA GLN A 15 -12.11 8.16 13.98
C GLN A 15 -11.76 8.53 12.54
N THR A 16 -11.33 7.57 11.71
CA THR A 16 -10.75 7.83 10.39
C THR A 16 -11.49 7.13 9.26
N ILE A 17 -12.17 6.01 9.55
CA ILE A 17 -12.77 5.15 8.53
C ILE A 17 -13.79 5.86 7.63
N ASP A 18 -14.57 6.80 8.17
CA ASP A 18 -15.55 7.54 7.36
C ASP A 18 -14.88 8.39 6.29
N LYS A 19 -13.74 9.02 6.61
CA LYS A 19 -12.97 9.82 5.64
C LYS A 19 -12.34 8.93 4.58
N ALA A 20 -11.79 7.78 4.98
CA ALA A 20 -11.21 6.80 4.05
C ALA A 20 -12.28 6.31 3.06
N LEU A 21 -13.44 5.85 3.55
CA LEU A 21 -14.55 5.40 2.71
C LEU A 21 -15.10 6.51 1.83
N GLN A 22 -15.27 7.73 2.36
CA GLN A 22 -15.72 8.87 1.56
C GLN A 22 -14.76 9.15 0.39
N SER A 23 -13.44 9.04 0.61
CA SER A 23 -12.45 9.23 -0.47
C SER A 23 -12.55 8.20 -1.59
N VAL A 24 -13.06 6.99 -1.28
CA VAL A 24 -13.38 5.96 -2.27
C VAL A 24 -14.69 6.28 -2.99
N TYR A 25 -15.72 6.72 -2.27
CA TYR A 25 -17.01 7.10 -2.88
C TYR A 25 -16.89 8.33 -3.80
N ASP A 26 -15.98 9.24 -3.49
CA ASP A 26 -15.74 10.47 -4.26
C ASP A 26 -14.80 10.27 -5.46
N GLN A 27 -14.38 9.03 -5.73
CA GLN A 27 -13.59 8.75 -6.93
C GLN A 27 -14.42 8.94 -8.20
N ASP A 28 -13.77 9.42 -9.26
CA ASP A 28 -14.31 9.51 -10.61
C ASP A 28 -14.30 8.16 -11.36
N TYR A 29 -14.12 7.06 -10.64
CA TYR A 29 -14.10 5.69 -11.12
C TYR A 29 -15.14 4.84 -10.40
N LYS A 30 -15.87 4.00 -11.13
CA LYS A 30 -16.86 3.11 -10.54
C LYS A 30 -16.23 1.78 -10.08
N PHE A 31 -16.14 1.59 -8.77
CA PHE A 31 -15.78 0.30 -8.18
C PHE A 31 -16.95 -0.68 -8.23
N ILE A 32 -16.63 -1.97 -8.33
CA ILE A 32 -17.67 -3.02 -8.28
C ILE A 32 -18.07 -3.34 -6.85
N GLU A 33 -17.16 -3.16 -5.90
CA GLU A 33 -17.36 -3.40 -4.48
C GLU A 33 -16.24 -2.76 -3.64
N ILE A 34 -16.56 -2.57 -2.37
CA ILE A 34 -15.62 -2.18 -1.33
C ILE A 34 -15.69 -3.27 -0.26
N VAL A 35 -14.54 -3.84 0.10
CA VAL A 35 -14.39 -4.87 1.11
C VAL A 35 -13.62 -4.30 2.29
N CYS A 36 -14.30 -4.12 3.42
CA CYS A 36 -13.65 -3.78 4.69
C CYS A 36 -13.39 -5.06 5.48
N VAL A 37 -12.17 -5.21 6.01
CA VAL A 37 -11.79 -6.34 6.86
C VAL A 37 -11.43 -5.81 8.25
N ASP A 38 -12.35 -5.96 9.21
CA ASP A 38 -12.12 -5.66 10.61
C ASP A 38 -11.21 -6.71 11.25
N ASP A 39 -10.01 -6.30 11.67
CA ASP A 39 -8.98 -7.15 12.24
C ASP A 39 -9.11 -7.29 13.76
N CYS A 40 -10.31 -7.68 14.20
CA CYS A 40 -10.68 -7.81 15.60
C CYS A 40 -10.52 -6.48 16.37
N SER A 41 -11.17 -5.42 15.88
CA SER A 41 -11.17 -4.13 16.59
C SER A 41 -11.78 -4.28 17.99
N THR A 42 -11.20 -3.57 18.95
CA THR A 42 -11.64 -3.50 20.35
C THR A 42 -12.51 -2.27 20.63
N ASP A 43 -12.53 -1.31 19.70
CA ASP A 43 -13.47 -0.19 19.70
C ASP A 43 -14.75 -0.53 18.90
N ASN A 44 -15.59 0.48 18.65
CA ASN A 44 -16.83 0.30 17.90
C ASN A 44 -16.66 0.34 16.37
N THR A 45 -15.44 0.20 15.83
CA THR A 45 -15.17 0.26 14.37
C THR A 45 -16.08 -0.68 13.58
N TYR A 46 -16.17 -1.95 13.97
CA TYR A 46 -16.97 -2.95 13.25
C TYR A 46 -18.46 -2.58 13.20
N GLU A 47 -19.06 -2.26 14.34
CA GLU A 47 -20.49 -1.90 14.42
C GLU A 47 -20.77 -0.57 13.71
N HIS A 48 -19.84 0.38 13.76
CA HIS A 48 -19.92 1.65 13.05
C HIS A 48 -19.98 1.44 11.53
N ILE A 49 -19.06 0.65 10.95
CA ILE A 49 -19.05 0.36 9.51
C ILE A 49 -20.33 -0.39 9.12
N LYS A 50 -20.72 -1.40 9.89
CA LYS A 50 -21.91 -2.21 9.64
C LYS A 50 -23.19 -1.38 9.57
N THR A 51 -23.31 -0.39 10.45
CA THR A 51 -24.50 0.45 10.58
C THR A 51 -24.52 1.57 9.54
N ASN A 52 -23.40 2.26 9.35
CA ASN A 52 -23.34 3.49 8.55
C ASN A 52 -22.97 3.26 7.08
N HIS A 53 -22.36 2.12 6.75
CA HIS A 53 -21.89 1.79 5.40
C HIS A 53 -22.45 0.44 4.91
N PRO A 54 -23.79 0.29 4.79
CA PRO A 54 -24.43 -1.00 4.49
C PRO A 54 -24.09 -1.57 3.11
N PHE A 55 -23.52 -0.77 2.21
CA PHE A 55 -23.09 -1.20 0.88
C PHE A 55 -21.65 -1.76 0.85
N VAL A 56 -20.91 -1.66 1.95
CA VAL A 56 -19.58 -2.25 2.11
C VAL A 56 -19.73 -3.73 2.46
N LYS A 57 -18.95 -4.59 1.80
CA LYS A 57 -18.77 -5.98 2.21
C LYS A 57 -17.88 -6.02 3.44
N LEU A 58 -18.50 -6.09 4.62
CA LEU A 58 -17.78 -6.10 5.89
C LEU A 58 -17.46 -7.55 6.32
N VAL A 59 -16.19 -7.82 6.54
CA VAL A 59 -15.65 -9.10 6.99
C VAL A 59 -14.95 -8.89 8.34
N LYS A 60 -15.09 -9.83 9.28
CA LYS A 60 -14.45 -9.77 10.60
C LYS A 60 -13.44 -10.89 10.78
N ASN A 61 -12.30 -10.59 11.42
CA ASN A 61 -11.38 -11.59 11.97
C ASN A 61 -11.71 -11.86 13.44
N ASP A 62 -11.60 -13.12 13.85
CA ASP A 62 -11.86 -13.53 15.23
C ASP A 62 -10.72 -13.14 16.19
N ILE A 63 -9.53 -12.95 15.65
CA ILE A 63 -8.32 -12.48 16.34
C ILE A 63 -7.60 -11.47 15.46
N ASN A 64 -6.75 -10.63 16.06
CA ASN A 64 -5.90 -9.72 15.30
C ASN A 64 -4.81 -10.51 14.55
N LEU A 65 -4.88 -10.53 13.23
CA LEU A 65 -3.98 -11.25 12.32
C LEU A 65 -2.98 -10.31 11.63
N GLY A 66 -3.15 -9.01 11.77
CA GLY A 66 -2.35 -7.98 11.13
C GLY A 66 -2.79 -7.65 9.69
N PRO A 67 -2.14 -6.64 9.10
CA PRO A 67 -2.54 -6.08 7.82
C PRO A 67 -2.35 -7.05 6.65
N ALA A 68 -1.27 -7.84 6.62
CA ALA A 68 -1.00 -8.84 5.59
C ALA A 68 -2.16 -9.84 5.42
N ALA A 69 -2.55 -10.48 6.53
CA ALA A 69 -3.61 -11.48 6.55
C ALA A 69 -4.98 -10.85 6.27
N SER A 70 -5.22 -9.64 6.78
CA SER A 70 -6.45 -8.89 6.51
C SER A 70 -6.60 -8.52 5.04
N ARG A 71 -5.53 -8.05 4.38
CA ARG A 71 -5.53 -7.78 2.93
C ARG A 71 -5.74 -9.06 2.11
N ASN A 72 -5.03 -10.15 2.43
CA ASN A 72 -5.25 -11.45 1.77
C ASN A 72 -6.68 -11.94 1.96
N LYS A 73 -7.26 -11.79 3.16
CA LYS A 73 -8.65 -12.13 3.43
C LYS A 73 -9.59 -11.28 2.59
N GLY A 74 -9.42 -9.96 2.57
CA GLY A 74 -10.24 -9.05 1.77
C GLY A 74 -10.24 -9.42 0.29
N VAL A 75 -9.07 -9.72 -0.27
CA VAL A 75 -8.93 -10.14 -1.67
C VAL A 75 -9.70 -11.42 -2.01
N ARG A 76 -9.83 -12.36 -1.06
CA ARG A 76 -10.65 -13.57 -1.27
C ARG A 76 -12.15 -13.26 -1.43
N PHE A 77 -12.62 -12.13 -0.93
CA PHE A 77 -14.00 -11.66 -1.11
C PHE A 77 -14.17 -10.74 -2.33
N CYS A 78 -13.08 -10.40 -3.03
CA CYS A 78 -13.10 -9.59 -4.24
C CYS A 78 -13.40 -10.42 -5.50
N SER A 79 -14.22 -9.82 -6.36
CA SER A 79 -14.65 -10.31 -7.67
C SER A 79 -14.00 -9.55 -8.84
N GLY A 80 -13.28 -8.46 -8.56
CA GLY A 80 -12.64 -7.62 -9.57
C GLY A 80 -11.46 -8.31 -10.22
N GLU A 81 -11.18 -7.94 -11.46
CA GLU A 81 -9.93 -8.31 -12.12
C GLU A 81 -8.74 -7.67 -11.40
N PHE A 82 -8.94 -6.44 -10.90
CA PHE A 82 -7.97 -5.67 -10.15
C PHE A 82 -8.44 -5.43 -8.71
N VAL A 83 -7.45 -5.26 -7.83
CA VAL A 83 -7.65 -4.83 -6.45
C VAL A 83 -6.92 -3.52 -6.23
N ALA A 84 -7.60 -2.58 -5.58
CA ALA A 84 -7.03 -1.34 -5.08
C ALA A 84 -7.02 -1.37 -3.55
N PHE A 85 -5.89 -1.03 -2.93
CA PHE A 85 -5.75 -1.03 -1.48
C PHE A 85 -5.82 0.38 -0.91
N LEU A 86 -6.53 0.55 0.20
CA LEU A 86 -6.56 1.78 0.99
C LEU A 86 -6.45 1.41 2.47
N ASP A 87 -5.60 2.09 3.23
CA ASP A 87 -5.55 1.91 4.69
C ASP A 87 -6.61 2.83 5.35
N ALA A 88 -7.17 2.39 6.48
CA ALA A 88 -8.34 3.01 7.09
C ALA A 88 -8.12 4.41 7.67
N ASP A 89 -6.88 4.91 7.69
CA ASP A 89 -6.51 6.26 8.09
C ASP A 89 -5.97 7.14 6.95
N ASP A 90 -6.02 6.67 5.71
CA ASP A 90 -5.55 7.41 4.54
C ASP A 90 -6.70 7.90 3.63
N ILE A 91 -6.36 8.77 2.68
CA ILE A 91 -7.31 9.41 1.76
C ILE A 91 -6.80 9.29 0.33
N TRP A 92 -7.67 8.88 -0.59
CA TRP A 92 -7.42 8.97 -2.03
C TRP A 92 -7.83 10.32 -2.60
N PHE A 93 -7.05 10.87 -3.53
CA PHE A 93 -7.49 12.04 -4.31
C PHE A 93 -8.50 11.64 -5.38
N PRO A 94 -9.49 12.49 -5.72
CA PRO A 94 -10.66 12.10 -6.53
C PRO A 94 -10.37 11.45 -7.89
N ASN A 95 -9.26 11.83 -8.53
CA ASN A 95 -8.86 11.37 -9.86
C ASN A 95 -7.81 10.24 -9.85
N LYS A 96 -7.42 9.76 -8.66
CA LYS A 96 -6.36 8.74 -8.48
C LYS A 96 -6.59 7.54 -9.38
N THR A 97 -7.80 6.98 -9.31
CA THR A 97 -8.09 5.69 -9.93
C THR A 97 -8.14 5.82 -11.45
N ASN A 98 -8.78 6.85 -12.00
CA ASN A 98 -8.79 7.09 -13.45
C ASN A 98 -7.37 7.27 -13.99
N ILE A 99 -6.54 8.11 -13.37
CA ILE A 99 -5.14 8.32 -13.76
C ILE A 99 -4.37 7.01 -13.82
N GLN A 100 -4.48 6.21 -12.76
CA GLN A 100 -3.74 4.95 -12.68
C GLN A 100 -4.20 3.97 -13.75
N ILE A 101 -5.51 3.85 -13.98
CA ILE A 101 -6.06 2.92 -14.97
C ILE A 101 -5.70 3.32 -16.41
N GLU A 102 -5.73 4.61 -16.75
CA GLU A 102 -5.27 5.09 -18.05
C GLU A 102 -3.81 4.70 -18.32
N LEU A 103 -2.93 4.82 -17.30
CA LEU A 103 -1.53 4.42 -17.41
C LEU A 103 -1.37 2.91 -17.48
N MET A 104 -2.17 2.14 -16.74
CA MET A 104 -2.17 0.68 -16.83
C MET A 104 -2.54 0.21 -18.23
N ASP A 105 -3.58 0.80 -18.83
CA ASP A 105 -4.02 0.47 -20.19
C ASP A 105 -2.97 0.89 -21.23
N LYS A 106 -2.42 2.10 -21.10
CA LYS A 106 -1.42 2.64 -22.03
C LYS A 106 -0.12 1.84 -22.08
N TYR A 107 0.36 1.38 -20.92
CA TYR A 107 1.66 0.71 -20.79
C TYR A 107 1.57 -0.79 -20.55
N GLY A 108 0.35 -1.36 -20.53
CA GLY A 108 0.14 -2.79 -20.28
C GLY A 108 0.61 -3.24 -18.90
N LEU A 109 0.36 -2.43 -17.87
CA LEU A 109 0.86 -2.68 -16.51
C LEU A 109 0.03 -3.73 -15.78
N ASP A 110 0.69 -4.52 -14.94
CA ASP A 110 0.06 -5.47 -14.01
C ASP A 110 -0.18 -4.84 -12.63
N PHE A 111 0.58 -3.80 -12.34
CA PHE A 111 0.72 -3.17 -11.04
C PHE A 111 1.01 -1.67 -11.23
N ILE A 112 0.37 -0.83 -10.44
CA ILE A 112 0.69 0.60 -10.39
C ILE A 112 0.53 1.12 -8.96
N GLY A 113 1.44 2.00 -8.56
CA GLY A 113 1.29 2.80 -7.35
C GLY A 113 1.60 4.26 -7.62
N ALA A 114 1.50 5.08 -6.58
CA ALA A 114 1.71 6.51 -6.68
C ALA A 114 2.41 7.07 -5.45
N SER A 115 3.01 8.24 -5.62
CA SER A 115 3.53 9.03 -4.51
C SER A 115 2.39 9.50 -3.60
N PHE A 116 2.77 10.07 -2.47
CA PHE A 116 1.85 10.51 -1.43
C PHE A 116 2.23 11.88 -0.87
N THR A 117 1.26 12.54 -0.24
CA THR A 117 1.49 13.63 0.72
C THR A 117 1.18 13.14 2.13
N ILE A 118 1.56 13.92 3.14
CA ILE A 118 1.26 13.62 4.55
C ILE A 118 0.38 14.74 5.08
N ASN A 119 -0.81 14.41 5.58
CA ASN A 119 -1.75 15.37 6.18
C ASN A 119 -2.10 16.59 5.31
N THR A 120 -2.00 16.48 3.98
CA THR A 120 -2.43 17.53 3.07
C THR A 120 -3.47 17.02 2.10
N ASN A 121 -4.44 17.87 1.78
CA ASN A 121 -5.44 17.60 0.74
C ASN A 121 -5.11 18.34 -0.56
N ASP A 122 -3.85 18.74 -0.73
CA ASP A 122 -3.39 19.41 -1.95
C ASP A 122 -3.42 18.41 -3.08
N ASN A 123 -4.55 18.38 -3.79
CA ASN A 123 -4.75 17.55 -4.97
C ASN A 123 -3.97 18.18 -6.13
N PRO A 124 -2.85 17.58 -6.57
CA PRO A 124 -2.10 18.11 -7.69
C PRO A 124 -2.95 17.99 -8.96
N SER A 125 -3.23 19.13 -9.58
CA SER A 125 -4.12 19.24 -10.73
C SER A 125 -3.53 18.71 -12.05
N THR A 126 -2.29 18.23 -12.08
CA THR A 126 -1.68 17.66 -13.29
C THR A 126 -0.68 16.56 -12.94
N VAL A 127 -0.86 15.40 -13.56
CA VAL A 127 0.11 14.29 -13.50
C VAL A 127 1.28 14.65 -14.41
N SER A 128 2.44 14.93 -13.82
CA SER A 128 3.58 15.42 -14.58
C SER A 128 4.64 14.35 -14.85
N GLN A 129 4.69 13.26 -14.06
CA GLN A 129 5.79 12.29 -14.15
C GLN A 129 5.39 10.85 -13.79
N PHE A 130 5.72 9.90 -14.69
CA PHE A 130 5.48 8.47 -14.59
C PHE A 130 6.78 7.68 -14.89
N GLU A 131 7.01 6.58 -14.18
CA GLU A 131 8.17 5.69 -14.37
C GLU A 131 7.77 4.22 -14.31
N ILE A 132 8.46 3.37 -15.07
CA ILE A 132 8.41 1.91 -14.89
C ILE A 132 9.46 1.53 -13.85
N ILE A 133 9.03 0.84 -12.80
CA ILE A 133 9.85 0.43 -11.67
C ILE A 133 10.21 -1.05 -11.84
N ASN A 134 11.50 -1.36 -11.79
CA ASN A 134 11.98 -2.73 -11.85
C ASN A 134 12.59 -3.16 -10.50
N LEU A 135 13.05 -4.41 -10.44
CA LEU A 135 13.64 -4.98 -9.23
C LEU A 135 14.85 -4.18 -8.71
N TYR A 136 15.68 -3.63 -9.60
CA TYR A 136 16.83 -2.82 -9.19
C TYR A 136 16.37 -1.52 -8.54
N ASN A 137 15.37 -0.84 -9.09
CA ASN A 137 14.79 0.35 -8.46
C ASN A 137 14.29 0.04 -7.05
N LEU A 138 13.49 -1.03 -6.90
CA LEU A 138 12.99 -1.45 -5.60
C LEU A 138 14.13 -1.75 -4.63
N ALA A 139 15.17 -2.45 -5.07
CA ALA A 139 16.34 -2.75 -4.24
C ALA A 139 17.04 -1.52 -3.63
N PHE A 140 16.83 -0.30 -4.15
CA PHE A 140 17.32 0.93 -3.53
C PHE A 140 16.32 1.57 -2.57
N LYS A 141 15.00 1.48 -2.84
CA LYS A 141 13.95 2.04 -1.98
C LYS A 141 12.58 1.41 -2.24
N ASN A 142 11.74 1.40 -1.23
CA ASN A 142 10.32 1.10 -1.40
C ASN A 142 9.59 2.30 -2.03
N TYR A 143 9.09 2.14 -3.26
CA TYR A 143 8.38 3.20 -3.99
C TYR A 143 6.88 3.25 -3.65
N PHE A 144 6.31 2.13 -3.22
CA PHE A 144 4.88 1.90 -3.29
C PHE A 144 4.27 1.83 -1.90
N PRO A 145 3.77 2.94 -1.35
CA PRO A 145 2.90 2.84 -0.18
C PRO A 145 1.68 2.01 -0.59
N THR A 146 1.39 0.96 0.18
CA THR A 146 0.23 0.08 -0.05
C THR A 146 -1.08 0.82 -0.36
N PRO A 147 -1.49 1.89 0.35
CA PRO A 147 -2.71 2.64 0.04
C PRO A 147 -2.74 3.29 -1.36
N SER A 148 -1.61 3.36 -2.08
CA SER A 148 -1.59 3.89 -3.45
C SER A 148 -1.85 2.83 -4.51
N VAL A 149 -1.75 1.55 -4.16
CA VAL A 149 -1.56 0.46 -5.12
C VAL A 149 -2.86 0.00 -5.76
N ILE A 150 -2.81 -0.20 -7.08
CA ILE A 150 -3.77 -0.99 -7.86
C ILE A 150 -3.00 -2.10 -8.57
N MET A 151 -3.46 -3.34 -8.46
CA MET A 151 -2.79 -4.48 -9.10
C MET A 151 -3.75 -5.60 -9.49
N LYS A 152 -3.33 -6.47 -10.40
CA LYS A 152 -4.12 -7.65 -10.78
C LYS A 152 -4.37 -8.53 -9.54
N ARG A 153 -5.62 -8.96 -9.36
CA ARG A 153 -6.06 -9.72 -8.18
C ARG A 153 -5.28 -11.02 -7.99
N ASN A 154 -4.96 -11.72 -9.08
CA ASN A 154 -4.22 -13.00 -9.04
C ASN A 154 -2.74 -12.86 -8.63
N LEU A 155 -2.21 -11.65 -8.57
CA LEU A 155 -0.85 -11.37 -8.12
C LEU A 155 -0.76 -11.08 -6.61
N VAL A 156 -1.90 -10.87 -5.94
CA VAL A 156 -1.90 -10.56 -4.51
C VAL A 156 -1.63 -11.82 -3.70
N CYS A 157 -0.53 -11.80 -2.94
CA CYS A 157 -0.17 -12.86 -2.01
C CYS A 157 0.79 -12.31 -0.94
N PHE A 158 0.27 -11.57 0.04
CA PHE A 158 1.09 -11.04 1.14
C PHE A 158 1.58 -12.19 2.04
N ASN A 159 2.81 -12.08 2.55
CA ASN A 159 3.35 -13.05 3.49
C ASN A 159 2.79 -12.78 4.90
N GLU A 160 1.79 -13.56 5.32
CA GLU A 160 1.11 -13.39 6.62
C GLU A 160 2.02 -13.60 7.84
N LEU A 161 3.16 -14.29 7.66
CA LEU A 161 4.15 -14.50 8.72
C LEU A 161 5.09 -13.30 8.91
N GLN A 162 5.14 -12.38 7.94
CA GLN A 162 5.97 -11.20 8.00
C GLN A 162 5.18 -10.04 8.59
N ARG A 163 5.57 -9.58 9.77
CA ARG A 163 4.89 -8.50 10.50
C ARG A 163 5.32 -7.08 10.10
N PHE A 164 6.43 -6.94 9.39
CA PHE A 164 6.99 -5.63 9.01
C PHE A 164 7.43 -5.68 7.55
N SER A 165 7.09 -4.62 6.80
CA SER A 165 7.41 -4.50 5.38
C SER A 165 6.87 -5.67 4.54
N GLU A 166 5.71 -6.21 4.91
CA GLU A 166 5.05 -7.32 4.21
C GLU A 166 4.70 -6.97 2.75
N ASP A 167 4.45 -5.68 2.51
CA ASP A 167 4.14 -5.11 1.21
C ASP A 167 5.38 -5.09 0.33
N TYR A 168 6.50 -4.63 0.87
CA TYR A 168 7.77 -4.59 0.17
C TYR A 168 8.29 -5.99 -0.20
N ASP A 169 8.09 -7.01 0.66
CA ASP A 169 8.34 -8.42 0.30
C ASP A 169 7.55 -8.82 -0.96
N LEU A 170 6.26 -8.48 -1.01
CA LEU A 170 5.42 -8.77 -2.17
C LEU A 170 5.91 -8.01 -3.41
N TRP A 171 6.20 -6.72 -3.31
CA TRP A 171 6.70 -5.90 -4.42
C TRP A 171 7.98 -6.49 -5.02
N LEU A 172 8.91 -6.91 -4.17
CA LEU A 172 10.16 -7.55 -4.61
C LEU A 172 9.92 -8.90 -5.30
N ARG A 173 9.04 -9.75 -4.76
CA ARG A 173 8.67 -11.02 -5.39
C ARG A 173 8.05 -10.82 -6.77
N LEU A 174 7.12 -9.87 -6.91
CA LEU A 174 6.49 -9.55 -8.18
C LEU A 174 7.49 -8.99 -9.20
N ALA A 175 8.36 -8.06 -8.79
CA ALA A 175 9.39 -7.52 -9.66
C ALA A 175 10.40 -8.60 -10.10
N LYS A 176 10.72 -9.56 -9.23
CA LYS A 176 11.56 -10.72 -9.57
C LYS A 176 10.89 -11.59 -10.65
N ASP A 177 9.58 -11.79 -10.56
CA ASP A 177 8.77 -12.60 -11.47
C ASP A 177 8.32 -11.83 -12.73
N LYS A 178 8.99 -10.71 -13.04
CA LYS A 178 8.81 -9.87 -14.24
C LYS A 178 7.44 -9.20 -14.36
N CYS A 179 6.77 -8.92 -13.24
CA CYS A 179 5.60 -8.04 -13.19
C CYS A 179 5.94 -6.66 -13.76
N ILE A 180 5.08 -6.10 -14.61
CA ILE A 180 5.28 -4.74 -15.14
C ILE A 180 4.67 -3.73 -14.17
N MET A 181 5.53 -3.01 -13.43
CA MET A 181 5.13 -2.11 -12.35
C MET A 181 5.30 -0.65 -12.76
N GLY A 182 4.23 0.14 -12.70
CA GLY A 182 4.28 1.59 -12.92
C GLY A 182 4.26 2.39 -11.63
N TYR A 183 4.87 3.58 -11.66
CA TYR A 183 4.85 4.52 -10.55
C TYR A 183 4.51 5.93 -11.02
N VAL A 184 3.50 6.52 -10.40
CA VAL A 184 3.13 7.93 -10.60
C VAL A 184 3.85 8.77 -9.54
N LYS A 185 4.74 9.67 -9.95
CA LYS A 185 5.47 10.52 -8.98
C LYS A 185 4.61 11.64 -8.42
N THR A 186 3.57 12.05 -9.16
CA THR A 186 2.57 12.98 -8.66
C THR A 186 1.82 12.32 -7.50
N PRO A 187 1.70 12.99 -6.33
CA PRO A 187 0.94 12.44 -5.22
C PRO A 187 -0.52 12.21 -5.60
N LEU A 188 -1.03 11.00 -5.38
CA LEU A 188 -2.44 10.67 -5.62
C LEU A 188 -3.18 10.24 -4.34
N ILE A 189 -2.47 10.23 -3.21
CA ILE A 189 -2.99 9.89 -1.90
C ILE A 189 -2.42 10.83 -0.85
N SER A 190 -3.17 10.99 0.23
CA SER A 190 -2.72 11.64 1.45
C SER A 190 -2.69 10.60 2.57
N LEU A 191 -1.53 10.44 3.20
CA LEU A 191 -1.41 9.59 4.37
C LEU A 191 -1.87 10.36 5.61
N GLY A 192 -2.75 9.78 6.41
CA GLY A 192 -3.26 10.42 7.63
C GLY A 192 -2.23 10.51 8.75
N LYS A 193 -1.07 9.85 8.58
CA LYS A 193 0.09 9.93 9.46
C LYS A 193 1.37 9.87 8.63
N PRO A 194 2.50 10.40 9.14
CA PRO A 194 3.80 10.12 8.53
C PRO A 194 4.01 8.61 8.44
N SER A 195 4.54 8.13 7.30
CA SER A 195 4.83 6.70 7.06
C SER A 195 5.83 6.09 8.06
N TYR A 196 6.45 6.92 8.90
CA TYR A 196 7.52 6.58 9.82
C TYR A 196 7.29 7.25 11.18
N GLY A 197 7.47 6.49 12.26
CA GLY A 197 7.68 7.04 13.61
C GLY A 197 6.45 7.50 14.40
N HIS A 198 5.22 7.47 13.84
CA HIS A 198 4.08 8.16 14.46
C HIS A 198 2.93 7.30 15.04
N SER A 199 2.93 5.97 14.87
CA SER A 199 2.17 4.93 15.62
C SER A 199 2.07 3.67 14.75
N GLY A 200 1.54 2.56 15.27
CA GLY A 200 1.40 1.31 14.49
C GLY A 200 2.74 0.62 14.19
N LEU A 201 2.75 -0.33 13.25
CA LEU A 201 3.95 -1.12 12.92
C LEU A 201 5.09 -0.25 12.35
N SER A 202 4.73 0.81 11.61
CA SER A 202 5.65 1.80 11.03
C SER A 202 6.32 2.72 12.05
N SER A 203 5.89 2.72 13.32
CA SER A 203 6.60 3.43 14.40
C SER A 203 7.92 2.77 14.79
N ASN A 204 8.08 1.46 14.54
CA ASN A 204 9.29 0.74 14.89
C ASN A 204 10.26 0.67 13.70
N LEU A 205 10.93 1.80 13.44
CA LEU A 205 11.81 2.00 12.28
C LEU A 205 12.87 0.91 12.12
N ILE A 206 13.46 0.46 13.22
CA ILE A 206 14.48 -0.60 13.20
C ILE A 206 13.87 -1.91 12.69
N LYS A 207 12.68 -2.29 13.15
CA LYS A 207 12.02 -3.52 12.69
C LYS A 207 11.54 -3.42 11.25
N MET A 208 11.07 -2.25 10.82
CA MET A 208 10.76 -1.96 9.41
C MET A 208 11.98 -2.19 8.52
N GLN A 209 13.11 -1.54 8.86
CA GLN A 209 14.36 -1.68 8.12
C GLN A 209 14.87 -3.13 8.09
N LEU A 210 14.82 -3.83 9.23
CA LEU A 210 15.20 -5.25 9.28
C LEU A 210 14.30 -6.13 8.41
N GLY A 211 13.00 -5.81 8.30
CA GLY A 211 12.06 -6.48 7.41
C GLY A 211 12.43 -6.28 5.92
N GLU A 212 12.77 -5.06 5.53
CA GLU A 212 13.20 -4.75 4.17
C GLU A 212 14.52 -5.46 3.81
N ILE A 213 15.51 -5.39 4.70
CA ILE A 213 16.80 -6.08 4.54
C ILE A 213 16.60 -7.58 4.42
N SER A 214 15.73 -8.17 5.26
CA SER A 214 15.39 -9.60 5.21
C SER A 214 14.80 -9.99 3.85
N SER A 215 13.86 -9.19 3.35
CA SER A 215 13.17 -9.41 2.07
C SER A 215 14.14 -9.37 0.89
N ILE A 216 15.02 -8.35 0.87
CA ILE A 216 16.06 -8.23 -0.15
C ILE A 216 17.04 -9.40 -0.06
N ASN A 217 17.52 -9.75 1.14
CA ASN A 217 18.45 -10.85 1.33
C ASN A 217 17.88 -12.18 0.82
N LYS A 218 16.58 -12.42 1.01
CA LYS A 218 15.89 -13.61 0.49
C LYS A 218 15.95 -13.65 -1.04
N ILE A 219 15.61 -12.55 -1.70
CA ILE A 219 15.63 -12.43 -3.17
C ILE A 219 17.06 -12.53 -3.73
N LEU A 220 18.05 -11.94 -3.05
CA LEU A 220 19.46 -11.98 -3.46
C LEU A 220 20.06 -13.39 -3.33
N LYS A 221 19.76 -14.11 -2.23
CA LYS A 221 20.21 -15.51 -2.04
C LYS A 221 19.72 -16.42 -3.17
N GLU A 222 18.49 -16.20 -3.63
CA GLU A 222 17.90 -16.98 -4.72
C GLU A 222 18.49 -16.67 -6.11
N ARG A 223 19.15 -15.50 -6.29
CA ARG A 223 19.74 -15.08 -7.58
C ARG A 223 21.27 -15.28 -7.68
N GLY A 224 21.94 -15.73 -6.62
CA GLY A 224 23.34 -16.19 -6.69
C GLY A 224 24.44 -15.11 -6.82
N SER A 225 24.12 -13.82 -7.03
CA SER A 225 25.08 -12.69 -6.97
C SER A 225 24.41 -11.34 -7.17
N VAL A 226 24.41 -10.44 -6.17
CA VAL A 226 24.34 -8.99 -6.42
C VAL A 226 24.90 -8.17 -5.23
N PHE A 227 26.19 -7.88 -5.23
CA PHE A 227 26.88 -7.09 -4.17
C PHE A 227 26.55 -5.58 -4.23
N LEU A 228 26.31 -5.01 -5.42
CA LEU A 228 26.10 -3.57 -5.61
C LEU A 228 24.74 -3.02 -5.10
N PRO A 229 23.57 -3.66 -5.36
CA PRO A 229 22.29 -3.19 -4.84
C PRO A 229 22.24 -3.23 -3.30
N TYR A 230 22.91 -4.23 -2.70
CA TYR A 230 23.06 -4.34 -1.25
C TYR A 230 23.82 -3.14 -0.65
N LEU A 231 24.87 -2.67 -1.33
CA LEU A 231 25.62 -1.49 -0.92
C LEU A 231 24.80 -0.19 -1.05
N GLY A 232 23.99 -0.07 -2.11
CA GLY A 232 23.08 1.04 -2.32
C GLY A 232 21.98 1.13 -1.25
N LEU A 233 21.44 -0.01 -0.84
CA LEU A 233 20.50 -0.08 0.27
C LEU A 233 21.16 0.34 1.59
N LEU A 234 22.35 -0.18 1.91
CA LEU A 234 23.10 0.22 3.11
C LEU A 234 23.39 1.72 3.14
N LEU A 235 23.65 2.33 1.98
CA LEU A 235 23.83 3.78 1.84
C LEU A 235 22.53 4.58 2.07
N ASN A 236 21.41 4.17 1.48
CA ASN A 236 20.11 4.80 1.75
C ASN A 236 19.70 4.62 3.22
N LEU A 237 19.89 3.43 3.79
CA LEU A 237 19.65 3.14 5.20
C LEU A 237 20.50 4.02 6.13
N PHE A 238 21.77 4.27 5.76
CA PHE A 238 22.63 5.20 6.48
C PHE A 238 22.13 6.65 6.36
N VAL A 239 21.70 7.07 5.16
CA VAL A 239 21.14 8.42 4.95
C VAL A 239 19.87 8.61 5.76
N ASP A 240 18.91 7.68 5.71
CA ASP A 240 17.65 7.74 6.46
C ASP A 240 17.90 7.71 7.97
N TYR A 241 18.86 6.90 8.45
CA TYR A 241 19.26 6.87 9.85
C TYR A 241 19.92 8.17 10.31
N VAL A 242 20.78 8.77 9.48
CA VAL A 242 21.40 10.09 9.76
C VAL A 242 20.34 11.20 9.77
N TRP A 243 19.40 11.17 8.83
CA TRP A 243 18.26 12.10 8.76
C TRP A 243 17.29 11.95 9.94
N PHE A 244 17.09 10.73 10.44
CA PHE A 244 16.31 10.49 11.65
C PHE A 244 17.01 11.04 12.89
N LEU A 245 18.32 10.80 13.04
CA LEU A 245 19.12 11.32 14.15
C LEU A 245 19.29 12.84 14.13
N SER A 246 19.23 13.49 12.96
CA SER A 246 19.33 14.95 12.85
C SER A 246 18.07 15.69 13.32
N GLY A 247 17.02 14.97 13.74
CA GLY A 247 15.78 15.57 14.24
C GLY A 247 14.95 16.27 13.16
N SER A 248 15.27 16.05 11.88
CA SER A 248 14.59 16.64 10.72
C SER A 248 13.25 15.97 10.38
N TYR A 249 12.83 15.02 11.22
CA TYR A 249 11.57 14.27 11.12
C TYR A 249 10.44 14.85 12.00
N LYS A 250 10.59 16.09 12.49
CA LYS A 250 9.54 16.80 13.25
C LYS A 250 8.66 17.65 12.35
#